data_AF-G7YP50-F1
#
_entry.id   AF-G7YP50-F1
#
_cell.length_a   1.000
_cell.length_b   1.000
_cell.length_c   1.000
_cell.angle_alpha   90.00
_cell.angle_beta   90.00
_cell.angle_gamma   90.00
#
_symmetry.space_group_name_H-M   'P 1'
#
loop_
_entity.id
_entity.type
_entity.pdbx_description
1 polymer ?
#
loop_
_entity_poly.entity_id
_entity_poly.type
_entity_poly.pdbx_seq_one_letter_code
_entity_poly.pdbx_strand_id
1 'polypeptide(L)'
;MGSPTTLALLLDIVCLASAAGTVELSFEPSSGKLFVGSADVITCLVKNPAAAMEQGKITLSAQSVDKGLIYLNEITSQIQPPVGHLTYPKVGQTTVTCTWTG
;
A
#
# COMPACT_ATOMS: atom_id res chain seq x y z
N MET A 1 -24.86 -17.44 -16.78
CA MET A 1 -23.69 -16.59 -17.08
C MET A 1 -23.04 -16.26 -15.75
N GLY A 2 -22.06 -17.07 -15.33
CA GLY A 2 -21.37 -16.83 -14.06
C GLY A 2 -20.50 -15.60 -14.22
N SER A 3 -20.67 -14.60 -13.35
CA SER A 3 -19.68 -13.54 -13.22
C SER A 3 -18.32 -14.20 -13.06
N PRO A 4 -17.28 -13.82 -13.84
CA PRO A 4 -15.94 -14.22 -13.48
C PRO A 4 -15.72 -13.62 -12.09
N THR A 5 -15.68 -14.46 -11.07
CA THR A 5 -15.30 -14.04 -9.73
C THR A 5 -13.83 -13.66 -9.85
N THR A 6 -13.56 -12.42 -10.26
CA THR A 6 -12.20 -11.92 -10.39
C THR A 6 -11.59 -11.99 -9.00
N LEU A 7 -10.73 -12.98 -8.81
CA LEU A 7 -10.05 -13.24 -7.55
C LEU A 7 -9.18 -12.03 -7.24
N ALA A 8 -9.58 -11.26 -6.23
CA ALA A 8 -8.94 -10.02 -5.85
C ALA A 8 -8.32 -10.14 -4.45
N LEU A 9 -7.19 -9.47 -4.28
CA LEU A 9 -6.57 -9.17 -3.02
C LEU A 9 -7.08 -7.79 -2.56
N LEU A 10 -7.76 -7.76 -1.42
CA LEU A 10 -8.33 -6.54 -0.86
C LEU A 10 -7.36 -5.93 0.15
N LEU A 11 -7.08 -4.64 -0.03
CA LEU A 11 -6.26 -3.85 0.85
C LEU A 11 -7.13 -2.79 1.51
N ASP A 12 -7.25 -2.89 2.82
CA ASP A 12 -7.81 -1.80 3.62
C ASP A 12 -6.69 -0.78 3.84
N ILE A 13 -6.76 0.31 3.09
CA ILE A 13 -5.72 1.31 3.05
C ILE A 13 -5.99 2.38 4.12
N VAL A 14 -5.01 2.62 4.99
CA VAL A 14 -5.09 3.62 6.06
C VAL A 14 -3.92 4.60 5.94
N CYS A 15 -4.21 5.90 5.96
CA CYS A 15 -3.21 6.97 5.97
C CYS A 15 -3.15 7.61 7.37
N LEU A 16 -1.97 7.68 7.98
CA LEU A 16 -1.72 8.42 9.22
C LEU A 16 -0.58 9.42 9.02
N ALA A 17 -0.79 10.67 9.40
CA ALA A 17 0.28 11.68 9.42
C ALA A 17 0.51 12.14 10.86
N SER A 18 1.72 11.96 11.37
CA SER A 18 2.11 12.43 12.71
C SER A 18 2.91 13.73 12.63
N ALA A 19 2.36 14.74 11.94
CA ALA A 19 2.97 16.07 11.80
C ALA A 19 2.09 17.14 12.46
N ALA A 20 2.69 18.10 13.15
CA ALA A 20 1.99 19.28 13.67
C ALA A 20 1.43 20.22 12.57
N GLY A 21 1.65 19.92 11.28
CA GLY A 21 1.06 20.62 10.16
C GLY A 21 0.81 19.70 8.96
N THR A 22 -0.45 19.59 8.55
CA THR A 22 -0.97 19.33 7.18
C THR A 22 -0.14 18.46 6.20
N VAL A 23 0.46 17.35 6.64
CA VAL A 23 1.00 16.35 5.70
C VAL A 23 -0.15 15.43 5.31
N GLU A 24 -0.54 15.49 4.04
CA GLU A 24 -1.56 14.60 3.48
C GLU A 24 -0.90 13.43 2.77
N LEU A 25 -1.34 12.22 3.09
CA LEU A 25 -0.91 10.99 2.45
C LEU A 25 -2.02 10.43 1.55
N SER A 26 -1.63 9.84 0.43
CA SER A 26 -2.55 9.12 -0.43
C SER A 26 -1.90 7.90 -1.05
N PHE A 27 -2.71 6.89 -1.34
CA PHE A 27 -2.27 5.73 -2.09
C PHE A 27 -2.70 5.84 -3.54
N GLU A 28 -1.81 5.43 -4.44
CA GLU A 28 -2.07 5.35 -5.87
C GLU A 28 -1.71 3.95 -6.40
N PRO A 29 -2.68 3.19 -6.96
CA PRO A 29 -4.10 3.49 -7.03
C PRO A 29 -4.80 3.45 -5.66
N SER A 30 -5.79 4.34 -5.45
CA SER A 30 -6.55 4.46 -4.20
C SER A 30 -7.61 3.36 -4.00
N SER A 31 -7.78 2.49 -4.99
CA SER A 31 -8.82 1.46 -4.99
C SER A 31 -8.62 0.42 -3.88
N GLY A 32 -7.38 0.20 -3.43
CA GLY A 32 -7.04 -0.90 -2.51
C GLY A 32 -7.41 -2.28 -3.06
N LYS A 33 -7.61 -2.40 -4.37
CA LYS A 33 -7.98 -3.67 -5.01
C LYS A 33 -6.88 -4.08 -5.96
N LEU A 34 -6.30 -5.23 -5.70
CA LEU A 34 -5.30 -5.87 -6.53
C LEU A 34 -5.87 -7.18 -7.07
N PHE A 35 -5.41 -7.63 -8.23
CA PHE A 35 -5.93 -8.83 -8.85
C PHE A 35 -4.90 -9.96 -8.80
N VAL A 36 -5.37 -11.18 -8.51
CA VAL A 36 -4.51 -12.35 -8.57
C VAL A 36 -4.01 -12.52 -10.01
N GLY A 37 -2.70 -12.73 -10.15
CA GLY A 37 -2.02 -12.76 -11.45
C GLY A 37 -1.63 -11.39 -12.01
N SER A 38 -1.99 -10.28 -11.37
CA SER A 38 -1.49 -8.96 -11.75
C SER A 38 -0.19 -8.61 -11.04
N ALA A 39 0.57 -7.68 -11.63
CA ALA A 39 1.80 -7.12 -11.06
C ALA A 39 1.57 -5.66 -10.61
N ASP A 40 0.32 -5.30 -10.33
CA ASP A 40 -0.04 -3.94 -9.97
C ASP A 40 0.68 -3.50 -8.68
N VAL A 41 1.14 -2.26 -8.68
CA VAL A 41 1.86 -1.67 -7.54
C VAL A 41 1.03 -0.53 -6.99
N ILE A 42 0.85 -0.50 -5.67
CA ILE A 42 0.24 0.64 -4.99
C ILE A 42 1.33 1.40 -4.27
N THR A 43 1.45 2.70 -4.53
CA THR A 43 2.44 3.57 -3.90
C THR A 43 1.76 4.49 -2.90
N CYS A 44 2.31 4.63 -1.69
CA CYS A 44 1.94 5.70 -0.78
C CYS A 44 2.77 6.95 -1.06
N LEU A 45 2.11 8.08 -1.25
CA LEU A 45 2.70 9.34 -1.65
C LEU A 45 2.27 10.44 -0.68
N VAL A 46 3.16 11.40 -0.45
CA VAL A 46 2.84 12.67 0.21
C VAL A 46 2.27 13.63 -0.83
N LYS A 47 1.01 14.03 -0.67
CA LYS A 47 0.33 14.94 -1.61
C LYS A 47 0.87 16.37 -1.57
N ASN A 48 1.31 16.82 -0.40
CA ASN A 48 1.85 18.16 -0.23
C ASN A 48 3.31 18.12 0.25
N PRO A 49 4.28 17.93 -0.66
CA PRO A 49 5.69 17.86 -0.29
C PRO A 49 6.25 19.18 0.25
N ALA A 50 5.59 20.32 0.01
CA ALA A 50 6.00 21.61 0.56
C ALA A 50 5.82 21.69 2.09
N ALA A 51 4.89 20.90 2.65
CA ALA A 51 4.74 20.74 4.11
C ALA A 51 5.72 19.68 4.69
N ALA A 52 6.28 18.82 3.84
CA ALA A 52 7.23 17.78 4.22
C ALA A 52 8.71 18.21 4.07
N MET A 53 8.97 19.52 3.94
CA MET A 53 10.32 20.09 3.79
C MET A 53 11.23 19.84 5.02
N GLU A 54 10.66 19.42 6.14
CA GLU A 54 11.37 19.02 7.35
C GLU A 54 11.46 17.48 7.38
N GLN A 55 12.57 16.91 6.93
CA GLN A 55 13.15 15.59 7.29
C GLN A 55 12.20 14.41 7.65
N GLY A 56 11.06 14.28 6.95
CA GLY A 56 10.08 13.23 7.22
C GLY A 56 10.33 11.92 6.48
N LYS A 57 9.92 10.81 7.07
CA LYS A 57 9.95 9.46 6.50
C LYS A 57 8.55 8.87 6.39
N ILE A 58 8.26 8.27 5.24
CA ILE A 58 7.10 7.40 5.05
C ILE A 58 7.45 5.99 5.56
N THR A 59 6.54 5.40 6.33
CA THR A 59 6.62 4.02 6.83
C THR A 59 5.36 3.27 6.43
N LEU A 60 5.52 2.10 5.83
CA LEU A 60 4.42 1.19 5.49
C LEU A 60 4.37 0.06 6.50
N SER A 61 3.20 -0.24 7.03
CA SER A 61 2.97 -1.38 7.93
C SER A 61 1.70 -2.10 7.51
N ALA A 62 1.59 -3.40 7.82
CA ALA A 62 0.34 -4.13 7.64
C ALA A 62 0.00 -4.94 8.89
N GLN A 63 -1.28 -4.98 9.25
CA GLN A 63 -1.74 -5.66 10.48
C GLN A 63 -1.55 -7.18 10.42
N SER A 64 -1.59 -7.75 9.22
CA SER A 64 -1.36 -9.18 8.98
C SER A 64 -0.46 -9.31 7.76
N VAL A 65 0.85 -9.24 7.96
CA VAL A 65 1.85 -9.57 6.93
C VAL A 65 1.87 -11.09 6.78
N ASP A 66 0.82 -11.67 6.19
CA ASP A 66 0.99 -12.93 5.50
C ASP A 66 1.96 -12.63 4.36
N LYS A 67 3.24 -12.96 4.57
CA LYS A 67 4.35 -12.65 3.65
C LYS A 67 4.13 -13.25 2.25
N GLY A 68 3.15 -14.14 2.09
CA GLY A 68 2.72 -14.66 0.81
C GLY A 68 1.63 -13.84 0.11
N LEU A 69 1.10 -12.77 0.71
CA LEU A 69 0.08 -11.90 0.12
C LEU A 69 0.70 -10.67 -0.55
N ILE A 70 1.50 -9.92 0.20
CA ILE A 70 2.12 -8.67 -0.27
C ILE A 70 3.54 -8.54 0.25
N TYR A 71 4.32 -7.75 -0.47
CA TYR A 71 5.57 -7.18 0.00
C TYR A 71 5.41 -5.68 0.17
N LEU A 72 5.88 -5.15 1.30
CA LEU A 72 5.94 -3.72 1.56
C LEU A 72 7.37 -3.25 1.35
N ASN A 73 7.59 -2.46 0.31
CA ASN A 73 8.86 -1.80 0.05
C ASN A 73 8.89 -0.45 0.76
N GLU A 74 9.52 -0.40 1.94
CA GLU A 74 9.63 0.82 2.74
C GLU A 74 10.58 1.87 2.12
N ILE A 75 11.46 1.46 1.18
CA ILE A 75 12.39 2.38 0.51
C ILE A 75 11.64 3.22 -0.52
N THR A 76 10.78 2.59 -1.32
CA THR A 76 9.98 3.26 -2.35
C THR A 76 8.56 3.56 -1.92
N SER A 77 8.18 3.21 -0.68
CA SER A 77 6.80 3.32 -0.17
C SER A 77 5.78 2.61 -1.04
N GLN A 78 6.09 1.38 -1.48
CA GLN A 78 5.27 0.61 -2.40
C GLN A 78 4.75 -0.70 -1.80
N ILE A 79 3.54 -1.07 -2.18
CA ILE A 79 2.93 -2.38 -2.00
C ILE A 79 3.09 -3.13 -3.32
N GLN A 80 3.74 -4.28 -3.24
CA GLN A 80 4.11 -5.11 -4.39
C GLN A 80 3.68 -6.56 -4.17
N PRO A 81 3.72 -7.39 -5.22
CA PRO A 81 3.67 -8.84 -5.08
C PRO A 81 4.66 -9.36 -4.03
N PRO A 82 4.34 -10.46 -3.34
CA PRO A 82 5.19 -11.02 -2.30
C PRO A 82 6.58 -11.38 -2.84
N VAL A 83 7.60 -11.38 -1.97
CA VAL A 83 8.99 -11.60 -2.36
C VAL A 83 9.15 -12.92 -3.11
N GLY A 84 9.82 -12.88 -4.26
CA GLY A 84 10.03 -14.04 -5.13
C GLY A 84 8.88 -14.28 -6.13
N HIS A 85 7.82 -13.48 -6.10
CA HIS A 85 6.73 -13.53 -7.08
C HIS A 85 6.73 -12.30 -7.99
N LEU A 86 6.45 -12.53 -9.27
CA LEU A 86 6.24 -11.44 -10.24
C LEU A 86 4.82 -10.86 -10.17
N THR A 87 3.88 -11.60 -9.59
CA THR A 87 2.44 -11.27 -9.54
C THR A 87 1.82 -11.72 -8.22
N TYR A 88 0.63 -11.23 -7.88
CA TYR A 88 -0.09 -11.69 -6.69
C TYR A 88 -0.54 -13.16 -6.86
N PRO A 89 -0.02 -14.12 -6.07
CA PRO A 89 -0.24 -15.53 -6.34
C PRO A 89 -1.53 -16.08 -5.72
N LYS A 90 -2.10 -15.39 -4.73
CA LYS A 90 -3.28 -15.85 -3.98
C LYS A 90 -4.18 -14.68 -3.59
N VAL A 91 -5.46 -14.99 -3.38
CA VAL A 91 -6.41 -14.04 -2.79
C VAL A 91 -6.16 -13.86 -1.31
N GLY A 92 -6.62 -12.73 -0.79
CA GLY A 92 -6.62 -12.46 0.63
C GLY A 92 -7.15 -11.08 0.94
N GLN A 93 -7.06 -10.71 2.21
CA GLN A 93 -7.33 -9.36 2.67
C GLN A 93 -6.28 -8.97 3.70
N THR A 94 -5.79 -7.75 3.62
CA THR A 94 -4.91 -7.20 4.64
C THR A 94 -5.06 -5.69 4.74
N THR A 95 -4.83 -5.14 5.92
CA THR A 95 -4.88 -3.70 6.15
C THR A 95 -3.48 -3.15 6.05
N VAL A 96 -3.25 -2.21 5.12
CA VAL A 96 -1.96 -1.53 4.96
C VAL A 96 -2.09 -0.11 5.45
N THR A 97 -1.23 0.24 6.38
CA THR A 97 -1.14 1.56 6.99
C THR A 97 0.10 2.27 6.49
N CYS A 98 -0.07 3.41 5.85
CA CYS A 98 1.01 4.34 5.53
C CYS A 98 1.04 5.44 6.56
N THR A 99 2.20 5.58 7.19
CA THR A 99 2.44 6.59 8.22
C THR A 99 3.54 7.54 7.75
N TRP A 100 3.37 8.84 7.96
CA TRP A 100 4.44 9.81 7.81
C TRP A 100 4.88 10.29 9.19
N THR A 101 6.20 10.35 9.39
CA THR A 101 6.83 10.84 10.62
C THR A 101 7.97 11.78 10.27
N GLY A 102 7.92 13.02 10.77
CA GLY A 102 8.94 14.05 10.60
C GLY A 102 8.80 15.13 11.65
#